data_AF-A0A9D5PGB6-F1
#
_entry.id   AF-A0A9D5PGB6-F1
#
_cell.length_a   1.000
_cell.length_b   1.000
_cell.length_c   1.000
_cell.angle_alpha   90.00
_cell.angle_beta   90.00
_cell.angle_gamma   90.00
#
_symmetry.space_group_name_H-M   'P 1'
#
loop_
_entity.id
_entity.type
_entity.pdbx_description
1 polymer ?
#
loop_
_entity_poly.entity_id
_entity_poly.type
_entity_poly.pdbx_seq_one_letter_code
_entity_poly.pdbx_strand_id
1 'polypeptide(L)'
;MNIQYHKHWSKNLNREIEYKVYGTDGQGVLVFPSQNQRFYEWEDNGMISALSPMIESGHIHIICCDSIDSETWSNGVNGENITYVSDFEKSRYHDRIALHEKWYNYIIEELIPEVNNGEQLIVAGCSMGGYHGGNLFFRRPDLFCAMLSLSGLFHANYFFPQYDDELIYLNSPIDFLNGQHNTSILLNQYKDKLIICCCGQGEHEEITGASTRRLQKVLANAGINGIFDFWGTDVNHDFYWWRKQAVYFFDKIINNKYRKVA
;
A
#
# COMPACT_ATOMS: atom_id res chain seq x y z
N MET A 1 23.02 9.51 -5.85
CA MET A 1 22.07 8.39 -5.75
C MET A 1 22.32 7.31 -6.81
N ASN A 2 22.35 6.03 -6.42
CA ASN A 2 22.38 4.89 -7.36
C ASN A 2 20.94 4.55 -7.80
N ILE A 3 20.71 4.34 -9.09
CA ILE A 3 19.39 4.02 -9.65
C ILE A 3 19.54 2.81 -10.58
N GLN A 4 18.71 1.79 -10.38
CA GLN A 4 18.71 0.57 -11.17
C GLN A 4 17.33 0.36 -11.76
N TYR A 5 17.26 0.11 -13.06
CA TYR A 5 16.04 -0.28 -13.76
C TYR A 5 16.09 -1.77 -14.04
N HIS A 6 14.98 -2.44 -13.76
CA HIS A 6 14.81 -3.87 -13.93
C HIS A 6 13.57 -4.16 -14.75
N LYS A 7 13.69 -5.15 -15.63
CA LYS A 7 12.59 -5.70 -16.41
C LYS A 7 12.78 -7.20 -16.51
N HIS A 8 11.79 -7.96 -16.07
CA HIS A 8 11.84 -9.42 -16.07
C HIS A 8 10.49 -10.02 -16.41
N TRP A 9 10.51 -11.30 -16.78
CA TRP A 9 9.30 -12.07 -17.04
C TRP A 9 8.69 -12.58 -15.73
N SER A 10 7.44 -12.21 -15.45
CA SER A 10 6.67 -12.79 -14.35
C SER A 10 5.93 -14.04 -14.78
N LYS A 11 6.04 -15.12 -13.99
CA LYS A 11 5.32 -16.37 -14.26
C LYS A 11 3.86 -16.27 -13.83
N ASN A 12 3.61 -15.65 -12.67
CA ASN A 12 2.27 -15.39 -12.16
C ASN A 12 1.44 -14.52 -13.12
N LEU A 13 2.05 -13.50 -13.74
CA LEU A 13 1.36 -12.59 -14.67
C LEU A 13 1.50 -12.99 -16.15
N ASN A 14 2.40 -13.91 -16.48
CA ASN A 14 2.70 -14.35 -17.84
C ASN A 14 3.01 -13.19 -18.81
N ARG A 15 3.83 -12.24 -18.34
CA ARG A 15 4.29 -11.07 -19.10
C ARG A 15 5.55 -10.47 -18.50
N GLU A 16 6.18 -9.56 -19.23
CA GLU A 16 7.23 -8.71 -18.67
C GLU A 16 6.65 -7.67 -17.71
N ILE A 17 7.34 -7.41 -16.61
CA ILE A 17 7.02 -6.39 -15.62
C ILE A 17 8.30 -5.66 -15.20
N GLU A 18 8.13 -4.43 -14.74
CA GLU A 18 9.20 -3.47 -14.53
C GLU A 18 9.19 -2.95 -13.10
N TYR A 19 10.38 -2.64 -12.60
CA TYR A 19 10.57 -1.95 -11.33
C TYR A 19 11.88 -1.16 -11.35
N LYS A 20 11.99 -0.20 -10.43
CA LYS A 20 13.22 0.57 -10.20
C LYS A 20 13.66 0.45 -8.75
N VAL A 21 14.97 0.45 -8.54
CA VAL A 21 15.59 0.51 -7.21
C VAL A 21 16.40 1.79 -7.08
N TYR A 22 16.21 2.51 -5.98
CA TYR A 22 16.94 3.74 -5.64
C TYR A 22 17.71 3.53 -4.33
N GLY A 23 19.04 3.68 -4.38
CA GLY A 23 19.93 3.32 -3.28
C GLY A 23 20.41 1.87 -3.36
N THR A 24 21.32 1.50 -2.46
CA THR A 24 21.98 0.17 -2.47
C THR A 24 22.02 -0.52 -1.11
N ASP A 25 21.64 0.16 -0.03
CA ASP A 25 21.82 -0.32 1.33
C ASP A 25 20.68 0.16 2.24
N GLY A 26 20.65 -0.30 3.48
CA GLY A 26 19.67 0.08 4.49
C GLY A 26 18.39 -0.73 4.41
N GLN A 27 17.38 -0.31 5.17
CA GLN A 27 16.08 -0.96 5.21
C GLN A 27 15.39 -0.83 3.85
N GLY A 28 15.05 -1.95 3.22
CA GLY A 28 14.29 -1.95 1.97
C GLY A 28 12.86 -1.43 2.16
N VAL A 29 12.44 -0.57 1.24
CA VAL A 29 11.10 0.02 1.18
C VAL A 29 10.44 -0.35 -0.14
N LEU A 30 9.45 -1.24 -0.11
CA LEU A 30 8.63 -1.58 -1.26
C LEU A 30 7.54 -0.52 -1.44
N VAL A 31 7.48 0.06 -2.63
CA VAL A 31 6.60 1.18 -2.97
C VAL A 31 5.69 0.84 -4.12
N PHE A 32 4.41 1.18 -3.96
CA PHE A 32 3.40 1.08 -4.99
C PHE A 32 2.96 2.46 -5.49
N PRO A 33 2.72 2.60 -6.81
CA PRO A 33 2.25 3.84 -7.40
C PRO A 33 0.77 4.08 -7.06
N SER A 34 0.33 5.32 -7.25
CA SER A 34 -1.08 5.67 -7.20
C SER A 34 -1.86 5.05 -8.38
N GLN A 35 -3.18 5.27 -8.39
CA GLN A 35 -4.10 4.57 -9.28
C GLN A 35 -3.71 4.74 -10.75
N ASN A 36 -3.54 3.61 -11.46
CA ASN A 36 -3.19 3.55 -12.89
C ASN A 36 -1.83 4.20 -13.23
N GLN A 37 -0.99 4.45 -12.24
CA GLN A 37 0.36 4.97 -12.43
C GLN A 37 1.38 3.83 -12.46
N ARG A 38 2.63 4.18 -12.72
CA ARG A 38 3.71 3.21 -13.01
C ARG A 38 4.84 3.32 -11.99
N PHE A 39 5.73 2.35 -11.99
CA PHE A 39 6.91 2.22 -11.14
C PHE A 39 7.81 3.47 -11.05
N TYR A 40 7.70 4.44 -11.96
CA TYR A 40 8.46 5.70 -11.94
C TYR A 40 7.71 6.90 -11.34
N GLU A 41 6.45 6.75 -10.91
CA GLU A 41 5.62 7.88 -10.43
C GLU A 41 6.24 8.64 -9.26
N TRP A 42 6.81 7.93 -8.28
CA TRP A 42 7.48 8.55 -7.13
C TRP A 42 8.70 9.38 -7.55
N GLU A 43 9.40 8.98 -8.61
CA GLU A 43 10.52 9.75 -9.16
C GLU A 43 10.00 11.00 -9.88
N ASP A 44 9.05 10.83 -10.79
CA ASP A 44 8.48 11.92 -11.60
C ASP A 44 7.82 13.01 -10.75
N ASN A 45 7.26 12.65 -9.60
CA ASN A 45 6.62 13.57 -8.67
C ASN A 45 7.56 14.04 -7.52
N GLY A 46 8.85 13.72 -7.60
CA GLY A 46 9.88 14.24 -6.69
C GLY A 46 9.86 13.62 -5.28
N MET A 47 9.18 12.50 -5.07
CA MET A 47 9.20 11.75 -3.80
C MET A 47 10.58 11.16 -3.54
N ILE A 48 11.21 10.57 -4.56
CA ILE A 48 12.59 10.06 -4.46
C ILE A 48 13.57 11.18 -4.10
N SER A 49 13.41 12.36 -4.71
CA SER A 49 14.21 13.54 -4.37
C SER A 49 13.99 14.00 -2.93
N ALA A 50 12.74 14.02 -2.44
CA ALA A 50 12.45 14.39 -1.06
C ALA A 50 13.08 13.43 -0.04
N LEU A 51 13.15 12.14 -0.35
CA LEU A 51 13.76 11.11 0.49
C LEU A 51 15.27 10.91 0.25
N SER A 52 15.85 11.64 -0.70
CA SER A 52 17.26 11.51 -1.08
C SER A 52 18.24 11.56 0.09
N PRO A 53 18.08 12.40 1.15
CA PRO A 53 19.03 12.39 2.25
C PRO A 53 19.11 11.03 2.97
N MET A 54 17.98 10.31 3.09
CA MET A 54 17.92 9.00 3.75
C MET A 54 18.44 7.89 2.82
N ILE A 55 18.18 8.01 1.52
CA ILE A 55 18.66 7.06 0.51
C ILE A 55 20.19 7.15 0.37
N GLU A 56 20.72 8.37 0.26
CA GLU A 56 22.15 8.60 0.03
C GLU A 56 23.02 8.34 1.26
N SER A 57 22.44 8.45 2.46
CA SER A 57 23.11 8.06 3.70
C SER A 57 23.00 6.56 4.01
N GLY A 58 22.35 5.77 3.15
CA GLY A 58 22.24 4.32 3.30
C GLY A 58 21.28 3.86 4.40
N HIS A 59 20.37 4.70 4.88
CA HIS A 59 19.37 4.29 5.87
C HIS A 59 18.25 3.47 5.24
N ILE A 60 17.90 3.77 3.99
CA ILE A 60 16.88 3.07 3.21
C ILE A 60 17.32 2.91 1.75
N HIS A 61 16.77 1.91 1.08
CA HIS A 61 16.69 1.84 -0.37
C HIS A 61 15.23 1.60 -0.77
N ILE A 62 14.81 2.18 -1.90
CA ILE A 62 13.42 2.17 -2.33
C ILE A 62 13.29 1.30 -3.57
N ILE A 63 12.35 0.36 -3.53
CA ILE A 63 11.96 -0.52 -4.64
C ILE A 63 10.57 -0.05 -5.10
N CYS A 64 10.51 0.64 -6.24
CA CYS A 64 9.24 1.04 -6.84
C CYS A 64 8.85 0.02 -7.91
N CYS A 65 7.74 -0.69 -7.72
CA CYS A 65 7.23 -1.65 -8.70
C CYS A 65 5.87 -1.23 -9.24
N ASP A 66 5.44 -1.85 -10.33
CA ASP A 66 4.15 -1.55 -10.94
C ASP A 66 2.93 -2.09 -10.21
N SER A 67 1.81 -1.38 -10.34
CA SER A 67 0.48 -1.94 -10.16
C SER A 67 -0.14 -2.32 -11.52
N ILE A 68 -1.30 -2.97 -11.48
CA ILE A 68 -2.07 -3.36 -12.67
C ILE A 68 -3.51 -2.85 -12.59
N ASP A 69 -3.67 -1.69 -11.97
CA ASP A 69 -4.99 -1.11 -11.62
C ASP A 69 -5.88 -0.94 -12.84
N SER A 70 -5.33 -0.52 -13.98
CA SER A 70 -6.07 -0.27 -15.21
C SER A 70 -6.75 -1.53 -15.78
N GLU A 71 -6.25 -2.72 -15.42
CA GLU A 71 -6.78 -4.01 -15.84
C GLU A 71 -7.69 -4.63 -14.76
N THR A 72 -7.52 -4.20 -13.51
CA THR A 72 -8.13 -4.78 -12.31
C THR A 72 -9.06 -3.79 -11.61
N TRP A 73 -8.55 -3.00 -10.67
CA TRP A 73 -9.30 -2.08 -9.82
C TRP A 73 -10.06 -1.00 -10.59
N SER A 74 -9.44 -0.43 -11.62
CA SER A 74 -10.01 0.67 -12.40
C SER A 74 -10.84 0.21 -13.61
N ASN A 75 -10.79 -1.08 -13.98
CA ASN A 75 -11.40 -1.63 -15.20
C ASN A 75 -12.91 -1.88 -15.06
N GLY A 76 -13.66 -0.84 -14.71
CA GLY A 76 -15.09 -0.96 -14.49
C GLY A 76 -15.73 0.28 -13.89
N VAL A 77 -16.95 0.10 -13.40
CA VAL A 77 -17.69 1.14 -12.68
C VAL A 77 -17.10 1.31 -11.28
N ASN A 78 -16.60 2.52 -10.98
CA ASN A 78 -15.98 2.86 -9.70
C ASN A 78 -16.60 4.14 -9.14
N GLY A 79 -16.71 4.26 -7.83
CA GLY A 79 -17.26 5.45 -7.18
C GLY A 79 -18.01 5.16 -5.89
N GLU A 80 -18.29 6.22 -5.14
CA GLU A 80 -19.17 6.13 -3.98
C GLU A 80 -20.64 6.16 -4.40
N ASN A 81 -21.49 5.57 -3.57
CA ASN A 81 -22.96 5.62 -3.69
C ASN A 81 -23.52 5.09 -5.02
N ILE A 82 -22.82 4.14 -5.66
CA ILE A 82 -23.34 3.44 -6.84
C ILE A 82 -24.54 2.59 -6.44
N THR A 83 -25.73 3.02 -6.88
CA THR A 83 -27.02 2.37 -6.56
C THR A 83 -27.44 1.32 -7.58
N TYR A 84 -26.78 1.25 -8.74
CA TYR A 84 -27.04 0.23 -9.75
C TYR A 84 -25.77 -0.17 -10.49
N VAL A 85 -25.59 -1.48 -10.69
CA VAL A 85 -24.55 -2.09 -11.52
C VAL A 85 -25.22 -3.17 -12.37
N SER A 86 -24.98 -3.17 -13.68
CA SER A 86 -25.57 -4.16 -14.59
C SER A 86 -24.98 -5.55 -14.37
N ASP A 87 -25.75 -6.60 -14.70
CA ASP A 87 -25.27 -7.99 -14.62
C ASP A 87 -24.04 -8.25 -15.49
N PHE A 88 -23.96 -7.60 -16.65
CA PHE A 88 -22.79 -7.65 -17.53
C PHE A 88 -21.52 -7.09 -16.86
N GLU A 89 -21.66 -6.03 -16.08
CA GLU A 89 -20.52 -5.44 -15.40
C GLU A 89 -20.08 -6.34 -14.23
N LYS A 90 -21.05 -6.83 -13.43
CA LYS A 90 -20.79 -7.79 -12.34
C LYS A 90 -20.14 -9.08 -12.84
N SER A 91 -20.51 -9.58 -14.02
CA SER A 91 -19.94 -10.81 -14.57
C SER A 91 -18.44 -10.72 -14.84
N ARG A 92 -17.86 -9.51 -14.86
CA ARG A 92 -16.42 -9.27 -15.06
C ARG A 92 -15.64 -9.10 -13.76
N TYR A 93 -16.33 -8.93 -12.62
CA TYR A 93 -15.68 -8.58 -11.35
C TYR A 93 -14.79 -9.70 -10.82
N HIS A 94 -15.24 -10.95 -10.93
CA HIS A 94 -14.42 -12.10 -10.54
C HIS A 94 -13.11 -12.17 -11.33
N ASP A 95 -13.17 -12.02 -12.67
CA ASP A 95 -11.97 -12.07 -13.52
C ASP A 95 -10.98 -10.93 -13.19
N ARG A 96 -11.50 -9.73 -12.90
CA ARG A 96 -10.69 -8.57 -12.48
C ARG A 96 -9.95 -8.84 -11.18
N ILE A 97 -10.63 -9.36 -10.15
CA ILE A 97 -9.99 -9.63 -8.85
C ILE A 97 -9.09 -10.87 -8.90
N ALA A 98 -9.43 -11.89 -9.69
CA ALA A 98 -8.56 -13.04 -9.92
C ALA A 98 -7.24 -12.63 -10.63
N LEU A 99 -7.30 -11.66 -11.55
CA LEU A 99 -6.10 -11.07 -12.14
C LEU A 99 -5.30 -10.26 -11.10
N HIS A 100 -5.95 -9.55 -10.18
CA HIS A 100 -5.25 -8.89 -9.07
C HIS A 100 -4.55 -9.91 -8.15
N GLU A 101 -5.16 -11.06 -7.87
CA GLU A 101 -4.51 -12.13 -7.09
C GLU A 101 -3.24 -12.67 -7.78
N LYS A 102 -3.23 -12.75 -9.11
CA LYS A 102 -2.01 -13.07 -9.84
C LYS A 102 -0.92 -12.02 -9.65
N TRP A 103 -1.29 -10.74 -9.61
CA TRP A 103 -0.34 -9.67 -9.29
C TRP A 103 0.13 -9.73 -7.83
N TYR A 104 -0.78 -10.01 -6.88
CA TYR A 104 -0.42 -10.23 -5.49
C TYR A 104 0.60 -11.35 -5.35
N ASN A 105 0.37 -12.51 -5.99
CA ASN A 105 1.31 -13.64 -6.00
C ASN A 105 2.64 -13.29 -6.67
N TYR A 106 2.63 -12.54 -7.76
CA TYR A 106 3.85 -11.98 -8.35
C TYR A 106 4.67 -11.20 -7.30
N ILE A 107 4.04 -10.29 -6.55
CA ILE A 107 4.75 -9.51 -5.53
C ILE A 107 5.39 -10.42 -4.47
N ILE A 108 4.63 -11.37 -3.92
CA ILE A 108 5.07 -12.15 -2.75
C ILE A 108 5.93 -13.37 -3.08
N GLU A 109 5.82 -13.93 -4.28
CA GLU A 109 6.53 -15.15 -4.71
C GLU A 109 7.68 -14.86 -5.67
N GLU A 110 7.68 -13.72 -6.36
CA GLU A 110 8.68 -13.39 -7.38
C GLU A 110 9.46 -12.12 -7.00
N LEU A 111 8.78 -10.97 -6.84
CA LEU A 111 9.47 -9.69 -6.62
C LEU A 111 10.17 -9.61 -5.27
N ILE A 112 9.47 -9.86 -4.15
CA ILE A 112 10.06 -9.75 -2.81
C ILE A 112 11.28 -10.68 -2.65
N PRO A 113 11.23 -11.96 -3.06
CA PRO A 113 12.42 -12.82 -3.03
C PRO A 113 13.59 -12.32 -3.90
N GLU A 114 13.34 -11.59 -4.98
CA GLU A 114 14.37 -11.04 -5.86
C GLU A 114 15.08 -9.83 -5.24
N VAL A 115 14.34 -8.94 -4.59
CA VAL A 115 14.85 -7.65 -4.09
C VAL A 115 15.26 -7.66 -2.63
N ASN A 116 15.03 -8.76 -1.92
CA ASN A 116 15.22 -8.82 -0.48
C ASN A 116 15.77 -10.18 0.00
N ASN A 117 16.80 -10.13 0.84
CA ASN A 117 17.53 -11.30 1.32
C ASN A 117 16.89 -11.97 2.56
N GLY A 118 15.56 -12.00 2.63
CA GLY A 118 14.81 -12.60 3.73
C GLY A 118 14.59 -11.67 4.94
N GLU A 119 14.95 -10.39 4.85
CA GLU A 119 14.60 -9.40 5.87
C GLU A 119 13.16 -8.93 5.72
N GLN A 120 12.58 -8.31 6.74
CA GLN A 120 11.26 -7.70 6.60
C GLN A 120 11.37 -6.32 5.96
N LEU A 121 10.55 -6.03 4.96
CA LEU A 121 10.53 -4.75 4.26
C LEU A 121 9.65 -3.71 4.99
N ILE A 122 9.85 -2.44 4.68
CA ILE A 122 8.81 -1.43 4.86
C ILE A 122 7.96 -1.45 3.59
N VAL A 123 6.64 -1.34 3.71
CA VAL A 123 5.78 -1.10 2.55
C VAL A 123 5.16 0.29 2.61
N ALA A 124 5.14 0.99 1.49
CA ALA A 124 4.62 2.35 1.42
C ALA A 124 3.91 2.66 0.11
N GLY A 125 3.06 3.69 0.12
CA GLY A 125 2.40 4.16 -1.08
C GLY A 125 1.45 5.32 -0.82
N CYS A 126 1.04 5.98 -1.90
CA CYS A 126 0.08 7.08 -1.88
C CYS A 126 -1.21 6.65 -2.59
N SER A 127 -2.38 7.09 -2.13
CA SER A 127 -3.67 6.76 -2.76
C SER A 127 -3.85 5.24 -2.90
N MET A 128 -4.14 4.74 -4.10
CA MET A 128 -4.19 3.29 -4.37
C MET A 128 -2.89 2.55 -4.04
N GLY A 129 -1.72 3.18 -4.13
CA GLY A 129 -0.47 2.59 -3.67
C GLY A 129 -0.47 2.37 -2.15
N GLY A 130 -1.08 3.30 -1.41
CA GLY A 130 -1.30 3.17 0.03
C GLY A 130 -2.27 2.05 0.38
N TYR A 131 -3.27 1.79 -0.48
CA TYR A 131 -4.13 0.61 -0.39
C TYR A 131 -3.35 -0.68 -0.66
N HIS A 132 -2.63 -0.77 -1.79
CA HIS A 132 -1.86 -1.96 -2.17
C HIS A 132 -0.87 -2.36 -1.09
N GLY A 133 -0.14 -1.37 -0.56
CA GLY A 133 0.77 -1.59 0.56
C GLY A 133 0.06 -2.08 1.81
N GLY A 134 -1.10 -1.50 2.15
CA GLY A 134 -1.90 -1.97 3.28
C GLY A 134 -2.45 -3.38 3.11
N ASN A 135 -2.98 -3.70 1.94
CA ASN A 135 -3.51 -5.01 1.63
C ASN A 135 -2.43 -6.10 1.76
N LEU A 136 -1.26 -5.89 1.17
CA LEU A 136 -0.12 -6.78 1.32
C LEU A 136 0.34 -6.89 2.78
N PHE A 137 0.46 -5.76 3.48
CA PHE A 137 0.87 -5.74 4.88
C PHE A 137 -0.04 -6.57 5.78
N PHE A 138 -1.36 -6.40 5.65
CA PHE A 138 -2.34 -7.09 6.48
C PHE A 138 -2.56 -8.57 6.09
N ARG A 139 -2.24 -8.94 4.84
CA ARG A 139 -2.28 -10.34 4.41
C ARG A 139 -0.98 -11.08 4.71
N ARG A 140 0.16 -10.38 4.71
CA ARG A 140 1.52 -10.95 4.91
C ARG A 140 2.34 -10.16 5.93
N PRO A 141 1.90 -10.07 7.19
CA PRO A 141 2.66 -9.38 8.23
C PRO A 141 4.04 -10.02 8.48
N ASP A 142 4.27 -11.24 8.04
CA ASP A 142 5.57 -11.92 8.08
C ASP A 142 6.62 -11.31 7.13
N LEU A 143 6.20 -10.63 6.06
CA LEU A 143 7.09 -10.02 5.07
C LEU A 143 7.46 -8.55 5.39
N PHE A 144 6.73 -7.89 6.28
CA PHE A 144 6.88 -6.46 6.50
C PHE A 144 7.08 -6.11 7.98
N CYS A 145 7.96 -5.16 8.26
CA CYS A 145 8.21 -4.64 9.61
C CYS A 145 7.44 -3.34 9.88
N ALA A 146 7.14 -2.58 8.82
CA ALA A 146 6.34 -1.37 8.91
C ALA A 146 5.53 -1.11 7.64
N MET A 147 4.48 -0.30 7.79
CA MET A 147 3.64 0.21 6.71
C MET A 147 3.51 1.73 6.84
N LEU A 148 3.66 2.43 5.72
CA LEU A 148 3.30 3.85 5.57
C LEU A 148 2.28 4.02 4.44
N SER A 149 1.02 4.19 4.79
CA SER A 149 -0.03 4.49 3.82
C SER A 149 -0.40 5.97 3.85
N LEU A 150 -0.21 6.65 2.73
CA LEU A 150 -0.59 8.05 2.55
C LEU A 150 -1.89 8.10 1.75
N SER A 151 -2.99 8.49 2.40
CA SER A 151 -4.31 8.69 1.76
C SER A 151 -4.85 7.42 1.10
N GLY A 152 -4.68 6.27 1.76
CA GLY A 152 -5.09 4.95 1.25
C GLY A 152 -6.60 4.69 1.30
N LEU A 153 -7.07 3.83 0.39
CA LEU A 153 -8.48 3.42 0.27
C LEU A 153 -8.66 1.93 0.60
N PHE A 154 -8.92 1.61 1.87
CA PHE A 154 -8.88 0.23 2.41
C PHE A 154 -10.17 -0.59 2.30
N HIS A 155 -11.10 -0.23 1.41
CA HIS A 155 -12.33 -0.98 1.19
C HIS A 155 -12.59 -1.21 -0.30
N ALA A 156 -12.87 -2.45 -0.69
CA ALA A 156 -12.96 -2.81 -2.11
C ALA A 156 -14.29 -2.38 -2.78
N ASN A 157 -15.35 -2.11 -1.99
CA ASN A 157 -16.67 -1.74 -2.51
C ASN A 157 -16.69 -0.49 -3.40
N TYR A 158 -15.68 0.39 -3.28
CA TYR A 158 -15.53 1.54 -4.19
C TYR A 158 -15.28 1.11 -5.66
N PHE A 159 -14.63 -0.03 -5.87
CA PHE A 159 -14.24 -0.56 -7.19
C PHE A 159 -15.06 -1.76 -7.65
N PHE A 160 -15.74 -2.42 -6.70
CA PHE A 160 -16.60 -3.57 -6.92
C PHE A 160 -17.94 -3.41 -6.18
N PRO A 161 -18.73 -2.38 -6.51
CA PRO A 161 -19.99 -2.11 -5.82
C PRO A 161 -21.00 -3.24 -6.03
N GLN A 162 -21.73 -3.59 -4.96
CA GLN A 162 -22.86 -4.54 -5.00
C GLN A 162 -22.50 -5.94 -5.53
N TYR A 163 -21.31 -6.43 -5.20
CA TYR A 163 -20.85 -7.73 -5.62
C TYR A 163 -20.06 -8.41 -4.50
N ASP A 164 -20.54 -9.59 -4.11
CA ASP A 164 -19.95 -10.40 -3.06
C ASP A 164 -19.08 -11.50 -3.68
N ASP A 165 -17.80 -11.52 -3.33
CA ASP A 165 -16.82 -12.49 -3.80
C ASP A 165 -15.73 -12.68 -2.75
N GLU A 166 -15.28 -13.91 -2.55
CA GLU A 166 -14.26 -14.24 -1.55
C GLU A 166 -12.94 -13.52 -1.80
N LEU A 167 -12.50 -13.40 -3.06
CA LEU A 167 -11.27 -12.71 -3.40
C LEU A 167 -11.40 -11.20 -3.15
N ILE A 168 -12.58 -10.63 -3.36
CA ILE A 168 -12.82 -9.21 -3.05
C ILE A 168 -12.76 -8.99 -1.55
N TYR A 169 -13.38 -9.87 -0.76
CA TYR A 169 -13.31 -9.81 0.69
C TYR A 169 -11.85 -9.90 1.19
N LEU A 170 -11.06 -10.84 0.65
CA LEU A 170 -9.64 -10.99 0.98
C LEU A 170 -8.77 -9.79 0.58
N ASN A 171 -9.23 -8.98 -0.38
CA ASN A 171 -8.58 -7.75 -0.82
C ASN A 171 -9.27 -6.48 -0.30
N SER A 172 -10.09 -6.60 0.75
CA SER A 172 -10.72 -5.47 1.42
C SER A 172 -10.28 -5.43 2.89
N PRO A 173 -9.13 -4.78 3.22
CA PRO A 173 -8.56 -4.79 4.57
C PRO A 173 -9.56 -4.46 5.67
N ILE A 174 -10.40 -3.45 5.45
CA ILE A 174 -11.44 -3.10 6.41
C ILE A 174 -12.42 -4.25 6.66
N ASP A 175 -12.82 -4.97 5.62
CA ASP A 175 -13.83 -6.03 5.74
C ASP A 175 -13.23 -7.28 6.37
N PHE A 176 -12.07 -7.75 5.89
CA PHE A 176 -11.48 -8.97 6.43
C PHE A 176 -10.91 -8.81 7.84
N LEU A 177 -10.37 -7.65 8.21
CA LEU A 177 -9.92 -7.40 9.57
C LEU A 177 -11.10 -7.25 10.54
N ASN A 178 -12.23 -6.69 10.08
CA ASN A 178 -13.44 -6.59 10.90
C ASN A 178 -14.10 -7.96 11.12
N GLY A 179 -13.93 -8.89 10.18
CA GLY A 179 -14.34 -10.29 10.34
C GLY A 179 -13.44 -11.11 11.27
N GLN A 180 -12.24 -10.62 11.60
CA GLN A 180 -11.33 -11.30 12.52
C GLN A 180 -11.56 -10.87 13.96
N HIS A 181 -11.67 -11.85 14.85
CA HIS A 181 -11.78 -11.60 16.28
C HIS A 181 -10.39 -11.29 16.88
N ASN A 182 -10.39 -10.52 17.97
CA ASN A 182 -9.22 -10.24 18.80
C ASN A 182 -8.67 -11.53 19.43
N THR A 183 -7.94 -12.30 18.64
CA THR A 183 -7.29 -13.54 19.02
C THR A 183 -5.83 -13.28 19.33
N SER A 184 -5.25 -14.07 20.24
CA SER A 184 -3.82 -13.99 20.56
C SER A 184 -2.94 -14.22 19.33
N ILE A 185 -3.38 -15.06 18.38
CA ILE A 185 -2.67 -15.33 17.13
C ILE A 185 -2.59 -14.05 16.29
N LEU A 186 -3.73 -13.39 16.07
CA LEU A 186 -3.80 -12.15 15.30
C LEU A 186 -2.93 -11.06 15.92
N LEU A 187 -3.10 -10.81 17.21
CA LEU A 187 -2.32 -9.79 17.91
C LEU A 187 -0.82 -10.06 17.83
N ASN A 188 -0.41 -11.34 17.95
CA ASN A 188 0.99 -11.71 17.89
C ASN A 188 1.62 -11.48 16.51
N GLN A 189 0.84 -11.50 15.42
CA GLN A 189 1.33 -11.17 14.08
C GLN A 189 1.71 -9.68 13.96
N TYR A 190 1.03 -8.79 14.69
CA TYR A 190 1.19 -7.34 14.56
C TYR A 190 1.92 -6.65 15.73
N LYS A 191 2.18 -7.35 16.84
CA LYS A 191 2.72 -6.75 18.07
C LYS A 191 4.03 -5.96 17.89
N ASP A 192 4.88 -6.39 16.97
CA ASP A 192 6.19 -5.78 16.72
C ASP A 192 6.22 -4.91 15.46
N LYS A 193 5.06 -4.67 14.85
CA LYS A 193 4.92 -3.96 13.59
C LYS A 193 4.60 -2.50 13.80
N LEU A 194 5.10 -1.64 12.92
CA LEU A 194 4.77 -0.22 12.91
C LEU A 194 3.78 0.08 11.78
N ILE A 195 2.55 0.42 12.15
CA ILE A 195 1.49 0.77 11.20
C ILE A 195 1.30 2.28 11.24
N ILE A 196 1.48 2.96 10.11
CA ILE A 196 1.25 4.40 9.98
C ILE A 196 0.31 4.63 8.80
N CYS A 197 -0.82 5.28 9.06
CA CYS A 197 -1.73 5.81 8.06
C CYS A 197 -1.83 7.32 8.25
N CYS A 198 -1.60 8.08 7.18
CA CYS A 198 -1.76 9.54 7.20
C CYS A 198 -2.60 9.99 6.01
N CYS A 199 -3.47 10.96 6.20
CA CYS A 199 -4.20 11.62 5.12
C CYS A 199 -4.39 13.11 5.45
N GLY A 200 -4.58 13.91 4.42
CA GLY A 200 -5.05 15.28 4.58
C GLY A 200 -6.54 15.34 4.95
N GLN A 201 -7.04 16.57 5.05
CA GLN A 201 -8.48 16.85 5.22
C GLN A 201 -8.97 17.94 4.25
N GLY A 202 -8.17 18.26 3.25
CA GLY A 202 -8.45 19.23 2.22
C GLY A 202 -9.09 18.61 0.99
N GLU A 203 -8.78 19.20 -0.17
CA GLU A 203 -9.37 18.83 -1.45
C GLU A 203 -9.07 17.37 -1.81
N HIS A 204 -10.11 16.66 -2.25
CA HIS A 204 -10.09 15.25 -2.68
C HIS A 204 -9.72 14.20 -1.61
N GLU A 205 -9.69 14.56 -0.32
CA GLU A 205 -9.39 13.62 0.78
C GLU A 205 -10.64 13.01 1.46
N GLU A 206 -11.86 13.35 1.01
CA GLU A 206 -13.10 12.92 1.69
C GLU A 206 -13.19 11.39 1.80
N ILE A 207 -13.00 10.72 0.66
CA ILE A 207 -13.14 9.27 0.48
C ILE A 207 -12.03 8.52 1.23
N THR A 208 -10.79 8.93 1.02
CA THR A 208 -9.57 8.33 1.60
C THR A 208 -9.47 8.60 3.09
N GLY A 209 -9.86 9.80 3.54
CA GLY A 209 -9.97 10.16 4.94
C GLY A 209 -11.05 9.37 5.68
N ALA A 210 -12.23 9.19 5.07
CA ALA A 210 -13.29 8.34 5.62
C ALA A 210 -12.83 6.87 5.72
N SER A 211 -12.17 6.36 4.68
CA SER A 211 -11.60 5.01 4.66
C SER A 211 -10.53 4.82 5.74
N THR A 212 -9.61 5.78 5.89
CA THR A 212 -8.56 5.76 6.92
C THR A 212 -9.14 5.77 8.34
N ARG A 213 -10.17 6.60 8.61
CA ARG A 213 -10.90 6.58 9.90
C ARG A 213 -11.60 5.24 10.16
N ARG A 214 -12.17 4.63 9.12
CA ARG A 214 -12.80 3.31 9.25
C ARG A 214 -11.77 2.22 9.57
N LEU A 215 -10.61 2.22 8.91
CA LEU A 215 -9.51 1.32 9.23
C LEU A 215 -9.02 1.52 10.67
N GLN A 216 -8.87 2.78 11.13
CA GLN A 216 -8.51 3.09 12.52
C GLN A 216 -9.44 2.40 13.52
N LYS A 217 -10.75 2.50 13.29
CA LYS A 217 -11.75 1.88 14.16
C LYS A 217 -11.65 0.35 14.13
N VAL A 218 -11.46 -0.24 12.96
CA VAL A 218 -11.32 -1.71 12.81
C VAL A 218 -10.08 -2.22 13.54
N LEU A 219 -8.91 -1.58 13.36
CA LEU A 219 -7.70 -1.98 14.08
C LEU A 219 -7.84 -1.81 15.59
N ALA A 220 -8.43 -0.70 16.05
CA ALA A 220 -8.67 -0.47 17.47
C ALA A 220 -9.58 -1.57 18.07
N ASN A 221 -10.64 -1.98 17.37
CA ASN A 221 -11.52 -3.07 17.79
C ASN A 221 -10.79 -4.42 17.83
N ALA A 222 -9.87 -4.65 16.90
CA ALA A 222 -9.03 -5.85 16.84
C ALA A 222 -7.88 -5.84 17.88
N GLY A 223 -7.65 -4.72 18.59
CA GLY A 223 -6.54 -4.56 19.53
C GLY A 223 -5.18 -4.33 18.85
N ILE A 224 -5.17 -3.99 17.56
CA ILE A 224 -3.96 -3.72 16.78
C ILE A 224 -3.65 -2.23 16.86
N ASN A 225 -2.43 -1.91 17.32
CA ASN A 225 -2.00 -0.52 17.44
C ASN A 225 -1.47 0.03 16.11
N GLY A 226 -1.84 1.27 15.80
CA GLY A 226 -1.33 2.02 14.65
C GLY A 226 -1.34 3.52 14.91
N ILE A 227 -0.53 4.25 14.16
CA ILE A 227 -0.50 5.71 14.15
C ILE A 227 -1.41 6.17 13.01
N PHE A 228 -2.47 6.88 13.37
CA PHE A 228 -3.41 7.48 12.42
C PHE A 228 -3.33 8.99 12.56
N ASP A 229 -2.80 9.67 11.55
CA ASP A 229 -2.56 11.10 11.58
C ASP A 229 -3.39 11.80 10.48
N PHE A 230 -4.16 12.81 10.87
CA PHE A 230 -5.06 13.54 9.98
C PHE A 230 -4.58 14.99 9.90
N TRP A 231 -3.83 15.30 8.84
CA TRP A 231 -3.26 16.62 8.64
C TRP A 231 -4.35 17.62 8.24
N GLY A 232 -4.09 18.91 8.40
CA GLY A 232 -5.10 19.98 8.36
C GLY A 232 -6.00 20.04 7.11
N THR A 233 -7.02 20.88 7.16
CA THR A 233 -7.95 21.11 6.03
C THR A 233 -7.31 21.81 4.83
N ASP A 234 -6.06 22.27 4.98
CA ASP A 234 -5.21 22.82 3.93
C ASP A 234 -4.36 21.74 3.21
N VAL A 235 -4.45 20.48 3.66
CA VAL A 235 -3.66 19.36 3.17
C VAL A 235 -4.50 18.52 2.22
N ASN A 236 -4.14 18.55 0.93
CA ASN A 236 -4.87 17.95 -0.18
C ASN A 236 -4.31 16.58 -0.59
N HIS A 237 -5.09 15.85 -1.38
CA HIS A 237 -4.74 14.55 -1.97
C HIS A 237 -3.73 14.70 -3.13
N ASP A 238 -2.49 15.11 -2.85
CA ASP A 238 -1.46 15.34 -3.87
C ASP A 238 -0.01 15.08 -3.41
N PHE A 239 0.91 15.00 -4.37
CA PHE A 239 2.34 14.79 -4.12
C PHE A 239 3.06 15.96 -3.44
N TYR A 240 2.51 17.18 -3.45
CA TYR A 240 3.09 18.26 -2.68
C TYR A 240 2.99 17.94 -1.18
N TRP A 241 1.84 17.47 -0.73
CA TRP A 241 1.61 17.08 0.65
C TRP A 241 2.18 15.72 1.01
N TRP A 242 2.04 14.72 0.15
CA TRP A 242 2.57 13.39 0.41
C TRP A 242 4.09 13.38 0.57
N ARG A 243 4.83 14.25 -0.14
CA ARG A 243 6.28 14.40 0.07
C ARG A 243 6.62 14.86 1.48
N LYS A 244 5.89 15.83 2.02
CA LYS A 244 6.09 16.32 3.39
C LYS A 244 5.77 15.26 4.42
N GLN A 245 4.66 14.54 4.23
CA GLN A 245 4.26 13.43 5.09
C GLN A 245 5.29 12.31 5.05
N ALA A 246 5.74 11.90 3.85
CA ALA A 246 6.74 10.86 3.68
C ALA A 246 8.03 11.20 4.43
N VAL A 247 8.61 12.39 4.21
CA VAL A 247 9.83 12.82 4.92
C VAL A 247 9.63 12.78 6.45
N TYR A 248 8.49 13.28 6.94
CA TYR A 248 8.17 13.31 8.36
C TYR A 248 8.05 11.90 8.97
N PHE A 249 7.37 10.97 8.28
CA PHE A 249 7.15 9.62 8.81
C PHE A 249 8.31 8.68 8.60
N PHE A 250 9.05 8.77 7.48
CA PHE A 250 10.26 7.97 7.31
C PHE A 250 11.30 8.31 8.35
N ASP A 251 11.47 9.58 8.73
CA ASP A 251 12.33 9.96 9.85
C ASP A 251 11.94 9.22 11.13
N LYS A 252 10.64 9.18 11.45
CA LYS A 252 10.14 8.42 12.62
C LYS A 252 10.36 6.92 12.47
N ILE A 253 10.05 6.32 11.34
CA ILE A 253 10.16 4.86 11.13
C ILE A 253 11.62 4.44 11.34
N ILE A 254 12.54 5.15 10.69
CA ILE A 254 13.98 4.90 10.74
C ILE A 254 14.49 5.10 12.17
N ASN A 255 14.21 6.25 12.80
CA ASN A 255 14.68 6.55 14.16
C ASN A 255 14.07 5.63 15.24
N ASN A 256 12.84 5.15 15.06
CA ASN A 256 12.20 4.23 16.00
C ASN A 256 12.82 2.82 15.92
N LYS A 257 13.26 2.40 14.73
CA LYS A 257 13.98 1.13 14.54
C LYS A 257 15.35 1.16 15.25
N TYR A 258 16.07 2.28 15.18
CA TYR A 258 17.37 2.43 15.86
C TYR A 258 17.28 2.62 17.38
N ARG A 259 16.11 2.96 17.93
CA ARG A 259 15.91 3.05 19.40
C ARG A 259 15.64 1.72 20.08
N LYS A 260 15.29 0.65 19.34
CA LYS A 260 15.14 -0.70 19.93
C LYS A 260 16.47 -1.41 20.20
N VAL A 261 17.62 -0.77 19.93
CA VAL A 261 18.98 -1.35 20.09
C VAL A 261 19.89 -0.48 20.97
N ALA A 262 19.33 0.42 21.79
CA ALA A 262 20.09 1.24 22.74
C ALA A 262 19.63 0.99 24.18
#